data_AF-A0A950Z3L4-F1
#
_entry.id   AF-A0A950Z3L4-F1
#
_cell.length_a   1.000
_cell.length_b   1.000
_cell.length_c   1.000
_cell.angle_alpha   90.00
_cell.angle_beta   90.00
_cell.angle_gamma   90.00
#
_symmetry.space_group_name_H-M   'P 1'
#
loop_
_entity.id
_entity.type
_entity.pdbx_description
1 polymer ?
#
loop_
_entity_poly.entity_id
_entity_poly.type
_entity_poly.pdbx_seq_one_letter_code
_entity_poly.pdbx_strand_id
1 'polypeptide(L)' 'MELKTALNQGAEILEKASIPVPRLTAEVLLCHALQRDRAFLYAHSDDELTELAWIHYGRYLNERLK' A
#
# COMPACT_ATOMS: atom_id res chain seq x y z
N MET A 1 1.37 -3.19 12.53
CA MET A 1 1.79 -3.87 11.26
C MET A 1 2.77 -2.94 10.56
N GLU A 2 3.89 -3.44 10.06
CA GLU A 2 4.93 -2.61 9.42
C GLU A 2 4.57 -2.17 7.99
N LEU A 3 5.09 -1.02 7.54
CA LEU A 3 4.84 -0.48 6.19
C LEU A 3 5.20 -1.49 5.08
N LYS A 4 6.36 -2.14 5.17
CA LYS A 4 6.78 -3.17 4.19
C LYS A 4 5.80 -4.34 4.11
N THR A 5 5.23 -4.73 5.24
CA THR A 5 4.26 -5.83 5.31
C THR A 5 2.96 -5.45 4.60
N ALA A 6 2.47 -4.22 4.84
CA ALA A 6 1.29 -3.69 4.14
C ALA A 6 1.50 -3.58 2.62
N LEU A 7 2.69 -3.15 2.19
CA LEU A 7 3.03 -3.09 0.76
C LEU A 7 3.07 -4.46 0.11
N ASN A 8 3.69 -5.44 0.77
CA ASN A 8 3.77 -6.81 0.26
C ASN A 8 2.36 -7.42 0.12
N GLN A 9 1.52 -7.27 1.14
CA GLN A 9 0.14 -7.76 1.11
C GLN A 9 -0.69 -7.08 0.02
N GLY A 10 -0.62 -5.75 -0.11
CA GLY A 10 -1.36 -5.04 -1.16
C GLY A 10 -0.88 -5.41 -2.56
N ALA A 11 0.44 -5.58 -2.76
CA ALA A 11 0.98 -6.04 -4.02
C ALA A 11 0.47 -7.45 -4.38
N GLU A 12 0.46 -8.38 -3.41
CA GLU A 12 -0.06 -9.74 -3.61
C GLU A 12 -1.57 -9.74 -3.97
N ILE A 13 -2.37 -8.91 -3.31
CA ILE A 13 -3.80 -8.73 -3.62
C ILE A 13 -3.99 -8.27 -5.08
N LEU A 14 -3.23 -7.25 -5.48
CA LEU A 14 -3.30 -6.68 -6.83
C LEU A 14 -2.79 -7.66 -7.89
N GLU A 15 -1.75 -8.42 -7.59
CA GLU A 15 -1.20 -9.45 -8.48
C GLU A 15 -2.21 -10.58 -8.71
N LYS A 16 -2.85 -11.08 -7.65
CA LYS A 16 -3.92 -12.10 -7.75
C LYS A 16 -5.10 -11.64 -8.60
N ALA A 17 -5.36 -10.34 -8.61
CA ALA A 17 -6.40 -9.72 -9.44
C ALA A 17 -5.93 -9.37 -10.85
N SER A 18 -4.71 -9.76 -11.26
CA SER A 18 -4.10 -9.43 -12.56
C SER A 18 -4.02 -7.92 -12.84
N ILE A 19 -3.93 -7.10 -11.79
CA ILE A 19 -3.70 -5.66 -11.95
C ILE A 19 -2.26 -5.45 -12.42
N PRO A 20 -2.04 -4.71 -13.52
CA PRO A 20 -0.69 -4.44 -14.01
C PRO A 20 0.12 -3.65 -12.98
N VAL A 21 1.43 -3.90 -12.95
CA VAL A 21 2.40 -3.26 -12.05
C VAL A 21 1.93 -3.24 -10.57
N PRO A 22 1.64 -4.42 -9.97
CA PRO A 22 0.97 -4.52 -8.67
C PRO A 22 1.76 -3.87 -7.54
N ARG A 23 3.09 -4.02 -7.53
CA ARG A 23 3.96 -3.37 -6.53
C ARG A 23 3.90 -1.86 -6.60
N LEU A 24 4.06 -1.30 -7.80
CA LEU A 24 4.01 0.15 -8.01
C LEU A 24 2.63 0.71 -7.64
N THR A 25 1.56 -0.01 -8.00
CA THR A 25 0.20 0.38 -7.66
C THR A 25 0.00 0.39 -6.13
N ALA A 26 0.44 -0.66 -5.42
CA ALA A 26 0.41 -0.71 -3.95
C ALA A 26 1.16 0.47 -3.31
N GLU A 27 2.36 0.79 -3.81
CA GLU A 27 3.16 1.92 -3.33
C GLU A 27 2.43 3.26 -3.50
N VAL A 28 1.82 3.51 -4.66
CA VAL A 28 1.06 4.74 -4.93
C VAL A 28 -0.13 4.86 -3.98
N LEU A 29 -0.89 3.78 -3.79
CA LEU A 29 -2.06 3.78 -2.91
C LEU A 29 -1.67 3.98 -1.44
N LEU A 30 -0.59 3.35 -0.98
CA LEU A 30 -0.11 3.51 0.39
C LEU A 30 0.46 4.92 0.63
N CYS A 31 1.21 5.47 -0.32
CA CYS A 31 1.67 6.86 -0.29
C CYS A 31 0.50 7.84 -0.15
N HIS A 32 -0.59 7.60 -0.90
CA HIS A 32 -1.80 8.40 -0.81
C HIS A 32 -2.48 8.28 0.56
N ALA A 33 -2.54 7.08 1.14
CA ALA A 33 -3.09 6.88 2.49
C ALA A 33 -2.23 7.54 3.59
N LEU A 34 -0.91 7.56 3.42
CA LEU A 34 0.04 8.16 4.38
C LEU A 34 0.26 9.67 4.18
N GLN A 35 -0.17 10.24 3.05
CA GLN A 35 0.19 11.60 2.61
C GLN A 35 1.72 11.82 2.59
N ARG A 36 2.44 10.81 2.09
CA ARG A 36 3.90 10.80 1.95
C ARG A 36 4.30 10.40 0.54
N ASP A 37 5.55 10.66 0.18
CA ASP A 37 6.12 10.19 -1.08
C ASP A 37 6.69 8.75 -0.95
N ARG A 38 7.14 8.20 -2.08
CA ARG A 38 7.72 6.85 -2.11
C ARG A 38 9.06 6.73 -1.40
N ALA A 39 9.86 7.79 -1.32
CA ALA A 39 11.13 7.74 -0.60
C ALA A 39 10.91 7.45 0.89
N PHE A 40 9.82 7.96 1.46
CA PHE A 40 9.39 7.63 2.82
C PHE A 40 9.21 6.11 3.01
N LEU A 41 8.54 5.42 2.08
CA LEU A 41 8.31 3.97 2.19
C LEU A 41 9.61 3.15 2.22
N TYR A 42 10.65 3.61 1.54
CA TYR A 42 11.96 2.94 1.52
C TYR A 42 12.81 3.27 2.75
N ALA A 43 12.75 4.52 3.23
CA ALA A 43 13.50 4.95 4.41
C ALA A 43 12.88 4.45 5.73
N HIS A 44 11.58 4.20 5.75
CA HIS A 44 10.78 3.87 6.93
C HIS A 44 10.05 2.53 6.79
N SER A 45 10.64 1.57 6.08
CA SER A 45 9.98 0.31 5.73
C SER A 45 9.52 -0.52 6.95
N ASP A 46 10.22 -0.37 8.08
CA ASP A 46 9.98 -1.08 9.34
C ASP A 46 9.08 -0.30 10.30
N ASP A 47 8.70 0.94 9.97
CA ASP A 47 7.82 1.75 10.81
C ASP A 47 6.40 1.14 10.82
N GLU A 48 5.68 1.36 11.92
CA GLU A 48 4.30 0.90 12.03
C GLU A 48 3.34 1.72 11.17
N LEU A 49 2.49 1.01 10.42
CA LEU A 49 1.35 1.59 9.74
C LEU A 49 0.28 1.99 10.75
N THR A 50 -0.06 3.26 10.76
CA THR A 50 -1.18 3.77 11.58
C THR A 50 -2.51 3.15 11.17
N GLU A 51 -3.41 2.99 12.13
CA GLU A 51 -4.75 2.44 11.88
C GLU A 51 -5.55 3.24 10.85
N LEU A 52 -5.47 4.58 10.91
CA LEU A 52 -6.13 5.46 9.95
C LEU A 52 -5.62 5.21 8.52
N ALA A 53 -4.30 5.13 8.34
CA ALA A 53 -3.71 4.86 7.03
C ALA A 53 -4.05 3.44 6.54
N TRP A 54 -4.14 2.46 7.43
CA TRP A 54 -4.60 1.11 7.09
C TRP A 54 -6.03 1.09 6.55
N ILE A 55 -6.95 1.81 7.20
CA ILE A 55 -8.35 1.94 6.75
C ILE A 55 -8.42 2.57 5.35
N HIS A 56 -7.70 3.67 5.13
CA HIS A 56 -7.66 4.33 3.82
C HIS A 56 -7.05 3.43 2.75
N TYR A 57 -5.93 2.79 3.04
CA TYR A 57 -5.24 1.90 2.12
C TYR A 57 -6.12 0.72 1.70
N GLY A 58 -6.81 0.09 2.66
CA GLY A 58 -7.78 -0.98 2.38
C GLY A 58 -8.93 -0.50 1.48
N ARG A 59 -9.45 0.71 1.71
CA ARG A 59 -10.48 1.31 0.85
C ARG A 59 -9.99 1.48 -0.58
N TYR A 60 -8.78 2.04 -0.77
CA TYR A 60 -8.22 2.27 -2.09
C TYR A 60 -7.90 0.97 -2.85
N LEU A 61 -7.40 -0.06 -2.14
CA LEU A 61 -7.22 -1.39 -2.73
C LEU A 61 -8.56 -1.93 -3.24
N ASN A 62 -9.60 -1.89 -2.43
CA ASN A 62 -10.93 -2.33 -2.83
C ASN A 62 -11.52 -1.52 -4.00
N GLU A 63 -11.30 -0.21 -4.05
CA GLU A 63 -11.68 0.63 -5.19
C GLU A 63 -10.92 0.23 -6.46
N ARG A 64 -9.64 -0.18 -6.36
CA ARG A 64 -8.83 -0.59 -7.51
C ARG A 64 -9.18 -1.96 -8.08
N LEU A 65 -9.78 -2.82 -7.26
CA LEU A 65 -10.18 -4.19 -7.62
C LEU A 65 -11.53 -4.28 -8.35
N LYS A 66 -12.31 -3.20 -8.36
CA LYS A 66 -13.58 -3.11 -9.09
C LYS A 66 -13.34 -2.69 -10.53
#